data_AF-A0A2E1P0U2-F1
#
_entry.id   AF-A0A2E1P0U2-F1
#
_cell.length_a   1.000
_cell.length_b   1.000
_cell.length_c   1.000
_cell.angle_alpha   90.00
_cell.angle_beta   90.00
_cell.angle_gamma   90.00
#
_symmetry.space_group_name_H-M   'P 1'
#
loop_
_entity.id
_entity.type
_entity.pdbx_description
1 polymer ?
#
loop_
_entity_poly.entity_id
_entity_poly.type
_entity_poly.pdbx_seq_one_letter_code
_entity_poly.pdbx_strand_id
1 'polypeptide(L)'
;MVVLECPLCAEEVQLDDGATGHFVCPHCDGEFEWGPQRDAFGETIGSFLGFFFITTLVFFCLSFGLIFFNGYQLDEALGLTLFLAIIAPVWIPLAFVPFFIHRGYLFIQRLREAS
;
A
#
# COMPACT_ATOMS: atom_id res chain seq x y z
N MET A 1 -26.78 -6.43 -15.30
CA MET A 1 -26.24 -6.70 -16.64
C MET A 1 -25.50 -5.45 -17.11
N VAL A 2 -24.18 -5.53 -17.21
CA VAL A 2 -23.32 -4.49 -17.79
C VAL A 2 -22.90 -5.00 -19.17
N VAL A 3 -23.12 -4.16 -20.18
CA VAL A 3 -22.60 -4.36 -21.53
C VAL A 3 -21.22 -3.71 -21.56
N LEU A 4 -20.19 -4.50 -21.83
CA LEU A 4 -18.80 -4.03 -21.93
C LEU A 4 -18.16 -4.54 -23.20
N GLU A 5 -17.29 -3.73 -23.79
CA GLU A 5 -16.51 -4.14 -24.96
C GLU A 5 -15.37 -5.06 -24.52
N CYS A 6 -15.21 -6.20 -25.21
CA CYS A 6 -14.11 -7.10 -24.97
C CYS A 6 -12.78 -6.45 -25.40
N PRO A 7 -11.74 -6.42 -24.56
CA PRO A 7 -10.46 -5.79 -24.91
C PRO A 7 -9.70 -6.51 -26.04
N LEU A 8 -10.03 -7.78 -26.34
CA LEU A 8 -9.36 -8.55 -27.40
C LEU A 8 -10.01 -8.41 -28.77
N CYS A 9 -11.33 -8.26 -28.85
CA CYS A 9 -12.05 -8.23 -30.12
C CYS A 9 -12.96 -7.01 -30.31
N ALA A 10 -13.02 -6.10 -29.33
CA ALA A 10 -13.90 -4.92 -29.31
C ALA A 10 -15.40 -5.24 -29.49
N GLU A 11 -15.79 -6.50 -29.31
CA GLU A 11 -17.19 -6.94 -29.41
C GLU A 11 -17.89 -6.75 -28.05
N GLU A 12 -19.18 -6.43 -28.08
CA GLU A 12 -19.98 -6.23 -26.86
C GLU A 12 -20.26 -7.56 -26.15
N VAL A 13 -19.88 -7.64 -24.86
CA VAL A 13 -20.12 -8.80 -23.99
C VAL A 13 -21.01 -8.38 -22.83
N GLN A 14 -22.03 -9.18 -22.56
CA GLN A 14 -22.92 -8.97 -21.41
C GLN A 14 -22.39 -9.75 -20.21
N LEU A 15 -22.01 -9.04 -19.15
CA LEU A 15 -21.64 -9.64 -17.86
C LEU A 15 -22.63 -9.23 -16.77
N ASP A 16 -22.72 -10.04 -15.73
CA ASP A 16 -23.54 -9.74 -14.55
C ASP A 16 -22.97 -8.58 -13.74
N ASP A 17 -23.85 -7.76 -13.17
CA ASP A 17 -23.47 -6.60 -12.34
C ASP A 17 -22.84 -7.11 -11.04
N GLY A 18 -21.52 -7.19 -11.01
CA GLY A 18 -20.75 -7.73 -9.88
C GLY A 18 -19.94 -8.98 -10.21
N ALA A 19 -19.94 -9.43 -11.46
CA ALA A 19 -19.04 -10.47 -11.93
C ALA A 19 -17.58 -9.97 -11.85
N THR A 20 -16.73 -10.69 -11.11
CA THR A 20 -15.31 -10.35 -10.91
C THR A 20 -14.43 -11.59 -11.07
N GLY A 21 -13.31 -11.46 -11.81
CA GLY A 21 -12.39 -12.55 -12.11
C GLY A 21 -12.07 -12.68 -13.60
N HIS A 22 -11.61 -13.86 -14.01
CA HIS A 22 -11.33 -14.17 -15.42
C HIS A 22 -12.60 -14.65 -16.14
N PHE A 23 -12.89 -14.04 -17.27
CA PHE A 23 -14.01 -14.37 -18.13
C PHE A 23 -13.52 -14.71 -19.52
N VAL A 24 -14.17 -15.69 -20.14
CA VAL A 24 -13.91 -16.06 -21.53
C VAL A 24 -14.91 -15.32 -22.41
N CYS A 25 -14.42 -14.58 -23.39
CA CYS A 25 -15.27 -13.91 -24.37
C CYS A 25 -15.92 -14.97 -25.29
N PRO A 26 -17.26 -14.98 -25.44
CA PRO A 26 -17.95 -15.94 -26.31
C PRO A 26 -17.72 -15.71 -27.81
N HIS A 27 -17.11 -14.58 -28.19
CA HIS A 27 -16.87 -14.22 -29.59
C HIS A 27 -15.47 -14.55 -30.09
N CYS A 28 -14.45 -14.46 -29.23
CA CYS A 28 -13.05 -14.69 -29.60
C CYS A 28 -12.36 -15.80 -28.81
N ASP A 29 -13.08 -16.47 -27.89
CA ASP A 29 -12.56 -17.45 -26.94
C ASP A 29 -11.35 -16.95 -26.12
N GLY A 30 -11.17 -15.63 -26.09
CA GLY A 30 -10.10 -14.95 -25.37
C GLY A 30 -10.45 -14.80 -23.89
N GLU A 31 -9.52 -15.16 -23.01
CA GLU A 31 -9.64 -14.92 -21.58
C GLU A 31 -9.24 -13.47 -21.25
N PHE A 32 -10.10 -12.76 -20.52
CA PHE A 32 -9.85 -11.41 -20.04
C PHE A 32 -10.26 -11.27 -18.58
N GLU A 33 -9.60 -10.39 -17.85
CA GLU A 33 -9.89 -10.14 -16.43
C GLU A 33 -10.85 -8.95 -16.31
N TRP A 34 -11.95 -9.12 -15.57
CA TRP A 34 -12.96 -8.10 -15.35
C TRP A 34 -13.30 -7.97 -13.86
N GLY A 35 -13.52 -6.74 -13.41
CA GLY A 35 -13.88 -6.41 -12.02
C GLY A 35 -13.06 -5.24 -11.47
N PRO A 36 -13.48 -4.63 -10.34
CA PRO A 36 -12.63 -3.72 -9.60
C PRO A 36 -11.36 -4.47 -9.27
N GLN A 37 -10.26 -4.06 -9.90
CA GLN A 37 -8.94 -4.58 -9.61
C GLN A 37 -8.75 -4.41 -8.10
N ARG A 38 -8.78 -5.51 -7.36
CA ARG A 38 -8.41 -5.47 -5.95
C ARG A 38 -6.95 -5.12 -6.01
N ASP A 39 -6.65 -3.84 -5.82
CA ASP A 39 -5.32 -3.32 -5.96
C ASP A 39 -4.43 -4.13 -5.01
N ALA A 40 -3.72 -5.14 -5.52
CA ALA A 40 -2.75 -5.90 -4.73
C ALA A 40 -1.73 -4.93 -4.11
N PHE A 41 -1.53 -3.78 -4.77
CA PHE A 41 -0.82 -2.62 -4.28
C PHE A 41 -1.43 -2.02 -3.01
N GLY A 42 -2.76 -1.84 -2.93
CA GLY A 42 -3.46 -1.34 -1.75
C GLY A 42 -3.38 -2.28 -0.55
N GLU A 43 -3.50 -3.60 -0.77
CA GLU A 43 -3.32 -4.60 0.30
C GLU A 43 -1.86 -4.64 0.78
N THR A 44 -0.91 -4.60 -0.15
CA THR A 44 0.52 -4.60 0.14
C THR A 44 0.94 -3.33 0.89
N ILE A 45 0.48 -2.15 0.45
CA ILE A 45 0.75 -0.87 1.13
C ILE A 45 0.08 -0.82 2.50
N GLY A 46 -1.16 -1.27 2.61
CA GLY A 46 -1.87 -1.32 3.89
C GLY A 46 -1.11 -2.16 4.92
N SER A 47 -0.60 -3.33 4.49
CA SER A 47 0.24 -4.18 5.34
C SER A 47 1.57 -3.52 5.70
N PHE A 48 2.22 -2.83 4.75
CA PHE A 48 3.47 -2.11 5.03
C PHE A 48 3.26 -0.94 6.00
N LEU A 49 2.26 -0.09 5.75
CA LEU A 49 1.91 1.03 6.64
C LEU A 49 1.53 0.54 8.03
N GLY A 50 0.78 -0.55 8.14
CA GLY A 50 0.45 -1.20 9.40
C GLY A 50 1.70 -1.65 10.17
N PHE A 51 2.65 -2.31 9.49
CA PHE A 51 3.91 -2.71 10.11
C PHE A 51 4.71 -1.50 10.62
N PHE A 52 4.88 -0.46 9.81
CA PHE A 52 5.59 0.76 10.22
C PHE A 52 4.93 1.49 11.40
N PHE A 53 3.60 1.57 11.41
CA PHE A 53 2.86 2.16 12.53
C PHE A 53 3.04 1.35 13.82
N ILE A 54 2.93 0.02 13.75
CA ILE A 54 3.11 -0.86 14.91
C ILE A 54 4.54 -0.76 15.45
N THR A 55 5.56 -0.83 14.58
CA THR A 55 6.95 -0.73 15.03
C THR A 55 7.21 0.62 15.70
N THR A 56 6.72 1.71 15.09
CA THR A 56 6.90 3.07 15.63
C THR A 56 6.23 3.23 17.00
N LEU A 57 5.01 2.72 17.15
CA LEU A 57 4.26 2.77 18.41
C LEU A 57 4.95 1.96 19.51
N VAL A 58 5.48 0.77 19.18
CA VAL A 58 6.25 -0.05 20.13
C VAL A 58 7.52 0.67 20.57
N PHE A 59 8.30 1.24 19.65
CA PHE A 59 9.50 2.02 19.99
C PHE A 59 9.17 3.24 20.86
N PHE A 60 8.07 3.93 20.54
CA PHE A 60 7.58 5.04 21.34
C PHE A 60 7.22 4.58 22.77
N CYS A 61 6.45 3.51 22.93
CA CYS A 61 6.10 2.96 24.24
C CYS A 61 7.33 2.51 25.05
N LEU A 62 8.32 1.89 24.41
CA LEU A 62 9.56 1.47 25.07
C LEU A 62 10.36 2.68 25.55
N SER A 63 10.49 3.72 24.71
CA SER A 63 11.17 4.96 25.10
C SER A 63 10.45 5.66 26.25
N PHE A 64 9.12 5.76 26.18
CA PHE A 64 8.30 6.40 27.21
C PHE A 64 8.34 5.63 28.54
N GLY A 65 8.28 4.30 28.46
CA GLY A 65 8.42 3.41 29.63
C GLY A 65 9.80 3.55 30.29
N LEU A 66 10.88 3.59 29.50
CA LEU A 66 12.23 3.83 30.02
C LEU A 66 12.36 5.20 30.69
N ILE A 67 11.76 6.25 30.11
CA ILE A 67 11.74 7.59 30.69
C ILE A 67 11.02 7.61 32.05
N PHE A 68 9.89 6.92 32.17
CA PHE A 68 9.12 6.85 33.42
C PHE A 68 9.77 5.99 34.50
N PHE A 69 10.36 4.85 34.14
CA PHE A 69 10.94 3.92 35.10
C PHE A 69 12.32 4.35 35.63
N ASN A 70 13.13 5.06 34.84
CA ASN A 70 14.51 5.41 35.24
C ASN A 70 14.65 6.77 35.95
N GLY A 71 13.54 7.44 36.28
CA GLY A 71 13.56 8.59 37.19
C GLY A 71 14.59 9.67 36.86
N TYR A 72 14.49 10.29 35.69
CA TYR A 72 15.02 11.62 35.32
C TYR A 72 16.47 12.01 35.71
N GLN A 73 17.37 11.07 36.03
CA GLN A 73 18.80 11.37 36.13
C GLN A 73 19.53 11.10 34.79
N LEU A 74 18.92 11.50 33.68
CA LEU A 74 19.54 11.42 32.37
C LEU A 74 20.36 12.70 32.10
N ASP A 75 21.67 12.51 32.00
CA ASP A 75 22.61 13.48 31.45
C ASP A 75 22.10 14.06 30.10
N GLU A 76 22.34 15.35 29.83
CA GLU A 76 21.79 16.08 28.67
C GLU A 76 22.06 15.38 27.32
N ALA A 77 23.15 14.62 27.23
CA ALA A 77 23.52 13.85 26.04
C ALA A 77 22.60 12.65 25.74
N LEU A 78 22.01 12.02 26.76
CA LEU A 78 21.12 10.87 26.58
C LEU A 78 19.67 11.29 26.28
N GLY A 79 19.26 12.50 26.67
CA GLY A 79 17.94 13.05 26.34
C GLY A 79 17.76 13.34 24.84
N LEU A 80 18.76 13.94 24.20
CA LEU A 80 18.73 14.26 22.77
C LEU A 80 18.77 13.00 21.90
N THR A 81 19.54 12.00 22.30
CA THR A 81 19.66 10.73 21.56
C THR A 81 18.36 9.93 21.61
N LEU A 82 17.64 9.91 22.75
CA LEU A 82 16.30 9.34 22.85
C LEU A 82 15.28 10.12 22.00
N PHE A 83 15.34 11.44 22.01
CA PHE A 83 14.47 12.28 21.16
C PHE A 83 14.67 11.98 19.67
N LEU A 84 15.93 11.91 19.21
CA LEU A 84 16.26 11.56 17.84
C LEU A 84 15.87 10.11 17.50
N ALA A 85 15.98 9.18 18.45
CA ALA A 85 15.57 7.79 18.27
C ALA A 85 14.05 7.60 18.15
N ILE A 86 13.25 8.53 18.69
CA ILE A 86 11.79 8.53 18.54
C ILE A 86 11.36 9.24 17.25
N ILE A 87 12.04 10.32 16.89
CA ILE A 87 11.75 11.11 15.69
C ILE A 87 12.15 10.32 14.43
N ALA A 88 13.35 9.72 14.38
CA ALA A 88 13.82 8.99 13.21
C ALA A 88 12.82 7.94 12.63
N PRO A 89 12.22 7.03 13.42
CA PRO A 89 11.30 6.01 12.91
C PRO A 89 9.97 6.58 12.41
N VAL A 90 9.57 7.80 12.77
CA VAL A 90 8.36 8.45 12.24
C VAL A 90 8.66 9.15 10.91
N TRP A 91 9.81 9.81 10.82
CA TRP A 91 10.17 10.64 9.67
C TRP A 91 10.69 9.82 8.49
N ILE A 92 11.33 8.67 8.74
CA ILE A 92 11.80 7.77 7.70
C ILE A 92 10.64 7.21 6.85
N PRO A 93 9.57 6.60 7.42
CA PRO A 93 8.42 6.15 6.63
C PRO A 93 7.76 7.30 5.87
N LEU A 94 7.57 8.46 6.52
CA LEU A 94 6.95 9.63 5.91
C LEU A 94 7.71 10.10 4.65
N ALA A 95 9.04 10.05 4.68
CA ALA A 95 9.89 10.40 3.54
C ALA A 95 9.81 9.37 2.40
N PHE A 96 9.53 8.10 2.70
CA PHE A 96 9.43 7.04 1.71
C PHE A 96 8.05 6.93 1.06
N VAL A 97 6.97 7.42 1.70
CA VAL A 97 5.61 7.47 1.14
C VAL A 97 5.57 8.05 -0.29
N PRO A 98 6.13 9.24 -0.59
CA PRO A 98 6.08 9.80 -1.95
C PRO A 98 6.88 8.96 -2.96
N PHE A 99 7.97 8.30 -2.53
CA PHE A 99 8.74 7.39 -3.39
C PHE A 99 7.93 6.16 -3.79
N PHE A 100 7.20 5.56 -2.84
CA PHE A 100 6.33 4.43 -3.11
C PHE A 100 5.12 4.81 -3.98
N ILE A 101 4.51 5.98 -3.74
CA ILE A 101 3.42 6.50 -4.58
C ILE A 101 3.90 6.71 -6.02
N HIS A 102 5.05 7.35 -6.20
CA HIS A 102 5.62 7.60 -7.52
C HIS A 102 5.93 6.30 -8.28
N ARG A 103 6.58 5.34 -7.61
CA ARG A 103 6.91 4.05 -8.22
C ARG A 103 5.66 3.23 -8.54
N GLY A 104 4.65 3.27 -7.68
CA GLY A 104 3.34 2.64 -7.91
C GLY A 104 2.63 3.22 -9.13
N TYR A 105 2.61 4.55 -9.24
CA TYR A 105 2.01 5.24 -10.40
C TYR A 105 2.68 4.83 -11.72
N LEU A 106 4.03 4.78 -11.75
CA LEU A 106 4.77 4.34 -12.93
C LEU A 106 4.49 2.87 -13.30
N PHE A 107 4.29 2.01 -12.31
CA PHE A 107 3.94 0.62 -12.55
C PHE A 107 2.54 0.48 -13.17
N ILE A 108 1.56 1.22 -12.64
CA ILE A 108 0.19 1.25 -13.19
C ILE A 108 0.20 1.79 -14.62
N GLN A 109 0.99 2.82 -14.89
CA GLN A 109 1.10 3.39 -16.23
C GLN A 109 1.66 2.38 -17.24
N ARG A 110 2.67 1.59 -16.85
CA ARG A 110 3.24 0.53 -17.71
C ARG A 110 2.23 -0.55 -18.07
N LEU A 111 1.33 -0.90 -17.15
CA LEU A 111 0.28 -1.88 -17.41
C LEU A 111 -0.75 -1.34 -18.40
N ARG A 112 -1.12 -0.05 -18.30
CA ARG A 112 -2.02 0.60 -19.24
C ARG A 112 -1.47 0.70 -20.67
N GLU A 113 -0.16 0.85 -20.83
CA GLU A 113 0.48 0.94 -22.15
C GLU A 113 0.67 -0.44 -22.82
N ALA A 114 0.53 -1.54 -22.05
CA ALA A 114 0.67 -2.91 -22.53
C ALA A 114 -0.67 -3.58 -22.88
N SER A 115 -1.80 -2.95 -22.54
CA SER A 115 -3.17 -3.33 -22.91
C SER A 115 -3.63 -2.53 -24.12
#